data_AF-A0A914P7U1-F1
#
_entry.id   AF-A0A914P7U1-F1
#
_cell.length_a   1.000
_cell.length_b   1.000
_cell.length_c   1.000
_cell.angle_alpha   90.00
_cell.angle_beta   90.00
_cell.angle_gamma   90.00
#
_symmetry.space_group_name_H-M   'P 1'
#
loop_
_entity.id
_entity.type
_entity.pdbx_description
1 polymer ?
#
loop_
_entity_poly.entity_id
_entity_poly.type
_entity_poly.pdbx_seq_one_letter_code
_entity_poly.pdbx_strand_id
1 'polypeptide(L)'
;MEQHVYLGRNRLKARYIDKYKFLSKYYDSHEIYVRSTDVNRTLTSAISNMYGMYGENARPGLDYPNCTDCWPKGFIPIAIHTVPEDTDYTVNADAKNCTRQNDLQKLLQQTPEFKQMEKDQKKLFDHINKFAGGDDKIGPLELWKIVDAMYIET
;
A
#
# COMPACT_ATOMS: atom_id res chain seq x y z
N MET A 1 3.18 -8.74 6.00
CA MET A 1 3.38 -8.26 7.39
C MET A 1 4.86 -8.13 7.74
N GLU A 2 5.66 -9.22 7.68
CA GLU A 2 7.10 -9.20 7.99
C GLU A 2 7.88 -8.07 7.29
N GLN A 3 7.67 -7.90 5.99
CA GLN A 3 8.30 -6.83 5.21
C GLN A 3 8.03 -5.43 5.79
N HIS A 4 6.81 -5.18 6.29
CA HIS A 4 6.45 -3.90 6.91
C HIS A 4 7.06 -3.74 8.30
N VAL A 5 7.15 -4.82 9.09
CA VAL A 5 7.88 -4.80 10.37
C VAL A 5 9.35 -4.47 10.13
N TYR A 6 9.98 -5.09 9.12
CA TYR A 6 11.36 -4.81 8.73
C TYR A 6 11.53 -3.36 8.28
N LEU A 7 10.62 -2.85 7.43
CA LEU A 7 10.65 -1.45 7.01
C LEU A 7 10.61 -0.50 8.22
N GLY A 8 9.69 -0.74 9.15
CA GLY A 8 9.57 0.07 10.37
C GLY A 8 10.82 0.01 11.24
N ARG A 9 11.29 -1.21 11.55
CA ARG A 9 12.40 -1.45 12.49
C ARG A 9 13.76 -1.07 11.90
N ASN A 10 14.08 -1.60 10.72
CA ASN A 10 15.43 -1.56 10.17
C ASN A 10 15.67 -0.34 9.28
N ARG A 11 14.62 0.35 8.82
CA ARG A 11 14.75 1.55 7.98
C ARG A 11 14.25 2.80 8.70
N LEU A 12 12.98 2.85 9.06
CA LEU A 12 12.37 4.08 9.56
C LEU A 12 12.84 4.44 10.97
N LYS A 13 12.78 3.50 11.93
CA LYS A 13 13.33 3.68 13.29
C LYS A 13 14.83 3.99 13.23
N ALA A 14 15.60 3.18 12.51
CA ALA A 14 17.05 3.38 12.37
C ALA A 14 17.39 4.78 11.85
N ARG A 15 16.61 5.30 10.89
CA ARG A 15 16.82 6.63 10.34
C ARG A 15 16.34 7.73 11.28
N TYR A 16 15.06 7.72 11.66
CA TYR A 16 14.39 8.87 12.27
C TYR A 16 14.49 8.91 13.80
N ILE A 17 14.58 7.75 14.45
CA ILE A 17 14.72 7.66 15.92
C ILE A 17 16.19 7.47 16.30
N ASP A 18 16.90 6.52 15.67
CA ASP A 18 18.23 6.15 16.12
C ASP A 18 19.32 7.10 15.62
N LYS A 19 19.34 7.40 14.31
CA LYS A 19 20.38 8.25 13.69
C LYS A 19 20.09 9.74 13.85
N TYR A 20 18.94 10.21 13.36
CA TYR A 20 18.66 11.65 13.31
C TYR A 20 18.03 12.21 14.57
N LYS A 21 17.53 11.36 15.48
CA LYS A 21 16.81 11.80 16.69
C LYS A 21 15.68 12.80 16.38
N PHE A 22 15.09 12.65 15.19
CA PHE A 22 14.00 13.50 14.72
C PHE A 22 12.68 13.14 15.42
N LEU A 23 12.48 11.84 15.66
CA LEU A 23 11.37 11.31 16.42
C LEU A 23 11.86 10.82 17.79
N SER A 24 10.99 10.94 18.78
CA SER A 24 11.23 10.45 20.14
C SER A 24 11.45 8.94 20.17
N LYS A 25 12.24 8.49 21.15
CA LYS A 25 12.53 7.06 21.37
C LYS A 25 11.27 6.27 21.67
N TYR A 26 10.37 6.87 22.45
CA TYR A 26 9.04 6.35 22.78
C TYR A 26 8.02 7.04 21.89
N TYR A 27 6.92 6.36 21.60
CA TYR A 27 5.86 6.92 20.78
C TYR A 27 5.23 8.14 21.45
N ASP A 28 5.09 9.22 20.68
CA ASP A 28 4.34 10.42 21.05
C ASP A 28 3.33 10.74 19.94
N SER A 29 2.05 10.80 20.29
CA SER A 29 0.96 11.10 19.35
C SER A 29 1.02 12.52 18.77
N HIS A 30 1.78 13.44 19.37
CA HIS A 30 1.96 14.78 18.83
C HIS A 30 3.02 14.86 17.72
N GLU A 31 3.88 13.84 17.60
CA GLU A 31 4.96 13.81 16.60
C GLU A 31 4.53 13.09 15.30
N ILE A 32 3.57 12.18 15.38
CA ILE A 32 3.22 11.29 14.26
C ILE A 32 1.72 11.25 14.03
N TYR A 33 1.34 11.49 12.78
CA TYR A 33 0.02 11.18 12.25
C TYR A 33 0.14 10.06 11.22
N VAL A 34 -0.61 8.97 11.39
CA VAL A 34 -0.62 7.84 10.45
C VAL A 34 -1.96 7.75 9.76
N ARG A 35 -1.95 7.78 8.43
CA ARG A 35 -3.13 7.60 7.59
C ARG A 35 -2.92 6.47 6.59
N SER A 36 -3.97 5.70 6.33
CA SER A 36 -4.00 4.64 5.31
C SER A 36 -5.30 4.70 4.51
N THR A 37 -5.30 4.10 3.32
CA THR A 37 -6.54 3.80 2.60
C THR A 37 -7.36 2.76 3.36
N ASP A 38 -8.68 2.76 3.16
CA ASP A 38 -9.61 1.88 3.88
C ASP A 38 -9.67 0.47 3.27
N VAL A 39 -8.53 -0.22 3.22
CA VAL A 39 -8.45 -1.62 2.80
C VAL A 39 -7.57 -2.43 3.75
N ASN A 40 -7.96 -3.68 4.01
CA ASN A 40 -7.31 -4.52 5.02
C ASN A 40 -5.78 -4.62 4.84
N ARG A 41 -5.31 -4.71 3.58
CA ARG A 41 -3.88 -4.86 3.27
C ARG A 41 -3.06 -3.63 3.67
N THR A 42 -3.60 -2.42 3.53
CA THR A 42 -2.87 -1.18 3.85
C THR A 42 -2.97 -0.85 5.33
N LEU A 43 -4.12 -1.07 5.96
CA LEU A 43 -4.30 -0.94 7.41
C LEU A 43 -3.38 -1.89 8.18
N THR A 44 -3.38 -3.19 7.84
CA THR A 44 -2.53 -4.20 8.48
C THR A 44 -1.04 -3.90 8.26
N SER A 45 -0.70 -3.37 7.08
CA SER A 45 0.66 -2.95 6.76
C SER A 45 1.11 -1.75 7.59
N ALA A 46 0.25 -0.76 7.77
CA ALA A 46 0.53 0.41 8.61
C ALA A 46 0.74 0.00 10.08
N ILE A 47 -0.13 -0.86 10.62
CA ILE A 47 0.01 -1.43 11.97
C ILE A 47 1.34 -2.18 12.10
N SER A 48 1.66 -3.07 11.16
CA SER A 48 2.91 -3.84 11.15
C SER A 48 4.14 -2.93 11.12
N ASN A 49 4.07 -1.83 10.35
CA ASN A 49 5.14 -0.85 10.24
C ASN A 49 5.36 -0.11 11.57
N MET A 50 4.29 0.41 12.18
CA MET A 50 4.37 1.10 13.46
C MET A 50 4.84 0.18 14.60
N TYR A 51 4.41 -1.09 14.59
CA TYR A 51 4.95 -2.11 15.49
C TYR A 51 6.47 -2.30 15.29
N GLY A 52 6.93 -2.34 14.04
CA GLY A 52 8.36 -2.35 13.73
C GLY A 52 9.11 -1.13 14.25
N MET A 53 8.52 0.06 14.14
CA MET A 53 9.15 1.32 14.55
C MET A 53 9.28 1.47 16.07
N TYR A 54 8.22 1.15 16.82
CA TYR A 54 8.15 1.48 18.25
C TYR A 54 8.10 0.28 19.20
N GLY A 55 7.78 -0.91 18.71
CA GLY A 55 7.49 -2.06 19.58
C GLY A 55 8.67 -2.53 20.41
N GLU A 56 9.91 -2.42 19.91
CA GLU A 56 11.11 -2.78 20.69
C GLU A 56 11.41 -1.81 21.84
N ASN A 57 11.07 -0.53 21.68
CA ASN A 57 11.31 0.50 22.68
C ASN A 57 10.11 0.68 23.64
N ALA A 58 8.99 0.01 23.37
CA ALA A 58 7.76 0.13 24.14
C ALA A 58 7.96 -0.28 25.60
N ARG A 59 7.32 0.46 26.52
CA ARG A 59 7.43 0.24 27.97
C ARG A 59 6.20 -0.50 28.48
N PRO A 60 6.35 -1.74 29.01
CA PRO A 60 5.24 -2.44 29.64
C PRO A 60 4.68 -1.64 30.82
N GLY A 61 3.35 -1.57 30.93
CA GLY A 61 2.63 -0.84 31.97
C GLY A 61 2.46 0.66 31.70
N LEU A 62 3.09 1.20 30.65
CA LEU A 62 2.95 2.60 30.23
C LEU A 62 2.39 2.69 28.80
N ASP A 63 3.08 2.06 27.85
CA ASP A 63 2.71 2.13 26.43
C ASP A 63 1.77 0.99 26.03
N TYR A 64 1.76 -0.11 26.81
CA TYR A 64 0.85 -1.25 26.66
C TYR A 64 0.68 -2.02 27.99
N PRO A 65 -0.37 -2.82 28.19
CA PRO A 65 -0.57 -3.59 29.42
C PRO A 65 0.62 -4.49 29.78
N ASN A 66 1.06 -4.46 31.04
CA ASN A 66 2.11 -5.37 31.53
C ASN A 66 1.51 -6.75 31.87
N CYS A 67 1.01 -7.45 30.88
CA CYS A 67 0.57 -8.84 31.01
C CYS A 67 1.19 -9.68 29.89
N THR A 68 1.74 -10.83 30.25
CA THR A 68 2.40 -11.72 29.29
C THR A 68 1.38 -12.54 28.49
N ASP A 69 0.25 -12.89 29.11
CA ASP A 69 -0.72 -13.84 28.53
C ASP A 69 -1.94 -13.18 27.88
N CYS A 70 -2.12 -11.86 28.07
CA CYS A 70 -3.31 -11.14 27.62
C CYS A 70 -3.03 -10.03 26.59
N TRP A 71 -1.75 -9.74 26.29
CA TRP A 71 -1.37 -8.68 25.39
C TRP A 71 -0.08 -9.01 24.61
N PRO A 72 -0.03 -8.76 23.29
CA PRO A 72 1.20 -8.98 22.52
C PRO A 72 2.32 -8.05 22.97
N LYS A 73 3.48 -8.61 23.31
CA LYS A 73 4.64 -7.83 23.77
C LYS A 73 5.03 -6.75 22.76
N GLY A 74 5.14 -5.50 23.22
CA GLY A 74 5.56 -4.37 22.39
C GLY A 74 4.48 -3.85 21.43
N PHE A 75 3.27 -4.41 21.47
CA PHE A 75 2.18 -3.89 20.65
C PHE A 75 1.59 -2.64 21.31
N ILE A 76 1.88 -1.48 20.73
CA ILE A 76 1.30 -0.20 21.11
C ILE A 76 0.11 0.07 20.20
N PRO A 77 -1.09 0.41 20.73
CA PRO A 77 -2.25 0.75 19.93
C PRO A 77 -2.09 2.15 19.31
N ILE A 78 -1.28 2.24 18.26
CA ILE A 78 -1.06 3.48 17.50
C ILE A 78 -2.22 3.66 16.52
N ALA A 79 -2.87 4.83 16.58
CA ALA A 79 -4.02 5.15 15.75
C ALA A 79 -3.63 5.20 14.27
N ILE A 80 -4.37 4.45 13.44
CA ILE A 80 -4.30 4.52 11.97
C ILE A 80 -5.60 5.12 11.47
N HIS A 81 -5.52 6.35 10.95
CA HIS A 81 -6.68 7.04 10.42
C HIS A 81 -6.99 6.61 8.98
N THR A 82 -8.26 6.54 8.64
CA THR A 82 -8.69 6.21 7.28
C THR A 82 -9.96 6.97 6.91
N VAL A 83 -10.27 6.96 5.61
CA VAL A 83 -11.46 7.55 5.00
C VAL A 83 -12.04 6.48 4.07
N PRO A 84 -13.37 6.31 4.00
CA PRO A 84 -13.98 5.34 3.10
C PRO A 84 -13.45 5.46 1.67
N GLU A 85 -13.13 4.31 1.07
CA GLU A 85 -12.39 4.20 -0.21
C GLU A 85 -12.97 5.09 -1.32
N ASP A 86 -14.30 5.14 -1.44
CA ASP A 86 -15.04 5.87 -2.47
C ASP A 86 -14.96 7.40 -2.32
N THR A 87 -14.51 7.86 -1.16
CA THR A 87 -14.42 9.28 -0.79
C THR A 87 -13.00 9.73 -0.46
N ASP A 88 -12.02 8.83 -0.53
CA ASP A 88 -10.63 9.17 -0.26
C ASP A 88 -9.91 9.75 -1.47
N TYR A 89 -10.15 11.03 -1.75
CA TYR A 89 -9.48 11.74 -2.85
C TYR A 89 -8.03 12.17 -2.55
N THR A 90 -7.46 11.75 -1.41
CA THR A 90 -6.08 12.16 -1.04
C THR A 90 -5.07 11.06 -1.27
N VAL A 91 -5.37 9.84 -0.82
CA VAL A 91 -4.43 8.71 -0.85
C VAL A 91 -4.92 7.55 -1.72
N ASN A 92 -6.21 7.51 -2.08
CA ASN A 92 -6.70 6.59 -3.09
C ASN A 92 -6.66 7.25 -4.48
N ALA A 93 -5.68 6.87 -5.30
CA ALA A 93 -5.57 7.35 -6.68
C ALA A 93 -6.72 6.87 -7.57
N ASP A 94 -7.40 5.79 -7.18
CA ASP A 94 -8.52 5.18 -7.89
C ASP A 94 -9.86 5.53 -7.24
N ALA A 95 -9.91 6.63 -6.48
CA ALA A 95 -11.14 7.12 -5.86
C ALA A 95 -12.26 7.23 -6.90
N LYS A 96 -13.42 6.65 -6.58
CA LYS A 96 -14.54 6.56 -7.50
C LYS A 96 -15.04 7.96 -7.89
N ASN A 97 -15.68 8.03 -9.07
CA ASN A 97 -16.34 9.22 -9.61
C ASN A 97 -15.40 10.36 -10.06
N CYS A 98 -14.21 10.03 -10.60
CA CYS A 98 -13.35 11.00 -11.27
C CYS A 98 -13.56 11.00 -12.80
N THR A 99 -14.49 11.83 -13.31
CA THR A 99 -14.74 11.93 -14.77
C THR A 99 -13.49 12.31 -15.54
N ARG A 100 -12.64 13.18 -14.96
CA ARG A 100 -11.41 13.64 -15.61
C ARG A 100 -10.41 12.51 -15.86
N GLN A 101 -10.33 11.52 -14.96
CA GLN A 101 -9.46 10.35 -15.15
C GLN A 101 -9.88 9.55 -16.38
N ASN A 102 -11.18 9.30 -16.54
CA ASN A 102 -11.72 8.61 -17.72
C ASN A 102 -11.44 9.39 -19.02
N ASP A 103 -11.58 10.72 -18.99
CA ASP A 103 -11.30 11.55 -20.16
C ASP A 103 -9.81 11.54 -20.54
N LEU A 104 -8.92 11.60 -19.55
CA LEU A 104 -7.47 11.49 -19.77
C LEU A 104 -7.08 10.13 -20.34
N GLN A 105 -7.70 9.04 -19.88
CA GLN A 105 -7.47 7.71 -20.41
C GLN A 105 -7.91 7.60 -21.87
N LYS A 106 -9.06 8.18 -22.25
CA LYS A 106 -9.51 8.24 -23.65
C LYS A 106 -8.56 9.07 -24.52
N LEU A 107 -8.07 10.20 -24.01
CA LEU A 107 -7.08 11.03 -24.72
C LEU A 107 -5.77 10.27 -24.94
N LEU A 108 -5.30 9.53 -23.94
CA LEU A 108 -4.12 8.67 -24.05
C LEU A 108 -4.30 7.62 -25.17
N GLN A 109 -5.46 6.96 -25.23
CA GLN A 109 -5.74 5.96 -26.27
C GLN A 109 -5.79 6.53 -27.69
N GLN A 110 -5.99 7.85 -27.82
CA GLN A 110 -6.01 8.52 -29.12
C GLN A 110 -4.61 8.86 -29.65
N THR A 111 -3.58 8.84 -28.79
CA THR A 111 -2.23 9.26 -29.20
C THR A 111 -1.60 8.28 -30.18
N PRO A 112 -0.69 8.76 -31.06
CA PRO A 112 0.03 7.89 -32.00
C PRO A 112 0.82 6.79 -31.29
N GLU A 113 1.45 7.11 -30.16
CA GLU A 113 2.28 6.18 -29.39
C GLU A 113 1.45 5.01 -28.86
N PHE A 114 0.26 5.29 -28.32
CA PHE A 114 -0.62 4.25 -27.80
C PHE A 114 -1.11 3.33 -28.92
N LYS A 115 -1.60 3.90 -30.02
CA LYS A 115 -2.06 3.14 -31.19
C LYS A 115 -0.95 2.31 -31.83
N GLN A 116 0.27 2.85 -31.88
CA GLN A 116 1.43 2.16 -32.42
C GLN A 116 1.82 0.97 -31.53
N MET A 117 1.87 1.17 -30.21
CA MET A 117 2.09 0.08 -29.25
C MET A 117 1.04 -1.03 -29.38
N GLU A 118 -0.25 -0.69 -29.48
CA GLU A 118 -1.32 -1.69 -29.68
C GLU A 118 -1.11 -2.51 -30.96
N LYS A 119 -0.72 -1.85 -32.05
CA LYS A 119 -0.43 -2.51 -33.32
C LYS A 119 0.79 -3.43 -33.21
N ASP A 120 1.87 -2.94 -32.61
CA ASP A 120 3.13 -3.68 -32.50
C ASP A 120 3.01 -4.90 -31.60
N GLN A 121 2.20 -4.80 -30.54
CA GLN A 121 1.98 -5.87 -29.56
C GLN A 121 0.73 -6.71 -29.83
N LYS A 122 0.09 -6.56 -30.99
CA LYS A 122 -1.15 -7.29 -31.33
C LYS A 122 -1.03 -8.79 -31.12
N LYS A 123 0.08 -9.41 -31.55
CA LYS A 123 0.31 -10.85 -31.40
C LYS A 123 0.37 -11.30 -29.94
N LEU A 124 0.97 -10.49 -29.07
CA LEU A 124 1.03 -10.75 -27.64
C LEU A 124 -0.37 -10.71 -27.03
N PHE A 125 -1.13 -9.64 -27.31
CA PHE A 125 -2.49 -9.52 -26.78
C PHE A 125 -3.44 -10.59 -27.33
N ASP A 126 -3.32 -10.98 -28.61
CA ASP A 126 -4.08 -12.11 -29.17
C ASP A 126 -3.76 -13.41 -28.42
N HIS A 127 -2.49 -13.63 -28.08
CA HIS A 127 -2.06 -14.81 -27.32
C HIS A 127 -2.58 -14.78 -25.88
N ILE A 128 -2.42 -13.66 -25.17
CA ILE A 128 -2.91 -13.50 -23.79
C ILE A 128 -4.42 -13.69 -23.74
N ASN A 129 -5.19 -13.05 -24.62
CA ASN A 129 -6.64 -13.18 -24.64
C ASN A 129 -7.09 -14.63 -24.93
N LYS A 130 -6.34 -15.38 -25.73
CA LYS A 130 -6.63 -16.80 -26.00
C LYS A 130 -6.46 -17.70 -24.77
N PHE A 131 -5.48 -17.43 -23.91
CA PHE A 131 -5.08 -18.36 -22.84
C PHE A 131 -5.38 -17.87 -21.42
N ALA A 132 -5.44 -16.55 -21.22
CA ALA A 132 -5.53 -15.90 -19.91
C ALA A 132 -6.55 -14.75 -19.87
N GLY A 133 -7.28 -14.48 -20.98
CA GLY A 133 -8.24 -13.37 -21.05
C GLY A 133 -9.48 -13.53 -20.16
N GLY A 134 -9.92 -14.78 -19.92
CA GLY A 134 -11.19 -15.01 -19.23
C GLY A 134 -12.35 -14.28 -19.93
N ASP A 135 -13.21 -13.60 -19.16
CA ASP A 135 -14.33 -12.82 -19.68
C ASP A 135 -13.95 -11.37 -20.08
N ASP A 136 -12.77 -10.89 -19.67
CA ASP A 136 -12.29 -9.53 -19.91
C ASP A 136 -11.34 -9.50 -21.12
N LYS A 137 -11.55 -8.58 -22.06
CA LYS A 137 -10.56 -8.34 -23.11
C LYS A 137 -9.34 -7.65 -22.51
N ILE A 138 -8.20 -8.33 -22.51
CA ILE A 138 -6.93 -7.79 -22.04
C ILE A 138 -6.30 -6.93 -23.14
N GLY A 139 -6.31 -5.61 -22.92
CA GLY A 139 -5.55 -4.64 -23.70
C GLY A 139 -4.35 -4.10 -22.92
N PRO A 140 -3.70 -3.05 -23.44
CA PRO A 140 -2.57 -2.42 -22.76
C PRO A 140 -2.88 -1.88 -21.37
N LEU A 141 -4.13 -1.45 -21.12
CA LEU A 141 -4.54 -0.87 -19.84
C LEU A 141 -4.97 -1.92 -18.81
N GLU A 142 -5.21 -3.15 -19.24
CA GLU A 142 -5.62 -4.28 -18.41
C GLU A 142 -4.51 -5.30 -18.19
N LEU A 143 -3.39 -5.19 -18.93
CA LEU A 143 -2.27 -6.13 -18.88
C LEU A 143 -1.73 -6.36 -17.46
N TRP A 144 -1.75 -5.31 -16.62
CA TRP A 144 -1.29 -5.38 -15.24
C TRP A 144 -2.04 -6.44 -14.41
N LYS A 145 -3.31 -6.74 -14.72
CA LYS A 145 -4.10 -7.77 -14.03
C LYS A 145 -3.42 -9.15 -14.14
N ILE A 146 -2.91 -9.48 -15.33
CA ILE A 146 -2.24 -10.75 -15.59
C ILE A 146 -0.84 -10.75 -14.99
N VAL A 147 -0.10 -9.65 -15.16
CA VAL A 147 1.28 -9.54 -14.66
C VAL A 147 1.32 -9.62 -13.14
N ASP A 148 0.41 -8.95 -12.44
CA ASP A 148 0.31 -8.98 -10.97
C ASP A 148 0.01 -10.38 -10.46
N ALA A 149 -0.99 -11.06 -11.07
CA ALA A 149 -1.33 -12.43 -10.72
C ALA A 149 -0.15 -13.39 -10.94
N MET A 150 0.51 -13.32 -12.10
CA MET A 150 1.67 -14.16 -12.38
C MET A 150 2.81 -13.92 -11.39
N TYR A 151 3.11 -12.66 -11.08
CA TYR A 151 4.18 -12.30 -10.16
C TYR A 151 3.95 -12.83 -8.73
N ILE A 152 2.70 -12.92 -8.30
CA ILE A 152 2.34 -13.43 -6.97
C ILE A 152 2.39 -14.97 -6.94
N GLU A 153 2.00 -15.63 -8.02
CA GLU A 153 1.88 -17.10 -8.10
C GLU A 153 3.20 -17.82 -8.44
N THR A 154 4.18 -17.13 -9.03
CA THR A 154 5.48 -17.71 -9.43
C THR A 154 6.62 -17.28 -8.52
#